data_AF-A0A957L5B4-F1
#
_entry.id   AF-A0A957L5B4-F1
#
_cell.length_a   1.000
_cell.length_b   1.000
_cell.length_c   1.000
_cell.angle_alpha   90.00
_cell.angle_beta   90.00
_cell.angle_gamma   90.00
#
_symmetry.space_group_name_H-M   'P 1'
#
loop_
_entity.id
_entity.type
_entity.pdbx_description
1 polymer ?
#
loop_
_entity_poly.entity_id
_entity_poly.type
_entity_poly.pdbx_seq_one_letter_code
_entity_poly.pdbx_strand_id
1 'polypeptide(L)'
;MRFTRLLAAEMRRELKRAQAYWVDVLADQLLFTLVFLFLSGIIHLLTEGDYAAGTLLAALIGFVTWRIADGCILRITDSLAEDAKTGTLEQIYLSSPQPALILFARSLAILVYHSFRGLLLAVILLLVLQIPGKFSWMTIFIFGLTQIGAIGVAYGIAGLHLVYKNVTSITLALSTVLLFLTGAVTPLDNAPLLFRLTQLLPLTTG
;
A
#
# COMPACT_ATOMS: atom_id res chain seq x y z
N MET A 1 23.02 4.22 18.55
CA MET A 1 22.87 4.70 17.15
C MET A 1 21.73 5.71 17.08
N ARG A 2 21.86 6.81 16.32
CA ARG A 2 20.75 7.77 16.14
C ARG A 2 19.70 7.18 15.17
N PHE A 3 18.42 7.26 15.50
CA PHE A 3 17.29 6.76 14.68
C PHE A 3 17.37 7.21 13.22
N THR A 4 17.80 8.45 12.98
CA THR A 4 17.98 9.01 11.63
C THR A 4 18.95 8.22 10.76
N ARG A 5 20.00 7.62 11.34
CA ARG A 5 20.95 6.78 10.60
C ARG A 5 20.34 5.43 10.24
N LEU A 6 19.48 4.88 11.10
CA LEU A 6 18.76 3.63 10.82
C LEU A 6 17.73 3.83 9.72
N LEU A 7 16.94 4.90 9.81
CA LEU A 7 15.99 5.27 8.76
C LEU A 7 16.69 5.50 7.41
N ALA A 8 17.82 6.23 7.41
CA ALA A 8 18.59 6.44 6.19
C ALA A 8 19.15 5.13 5.61
N ALA A 9 19.55 4.17 6.45
CA ALA A 9 20.02 2.86 6.01
C ALA A 9 18.89 2.04 5.37
N GLU A 10 17.71 1.98 6.00
CA GLU A 10 16.55 1.26 5.45
C GLU A 10 16.03 1.94 4.17
N MET A 11 15.98 3.28 4.12
CA MET A 11 15.66 4.01 2.89
C MET A 11 16.64 3.68 1.75
N ARG A 12 17.94 3.63 2.05
CA ARG A 12 18.96 3.28 1.06
C ARG A 12 18.81 1.84 0.58
N ARG A 13 18.39 0.92 1.46
CA ARG A 13 18.12 -0.47 1.13
C ARG A 13 16.96 -0.58 0.13
N GLU A 14 15.85 0.10 0.39
CA GLU A 14 14.70 0.11 -0.53
C GLU A 14 15.04 0.76 -1.87
N LEU A 15 15.76 1.89 -1.88
CA LEU A 15 16.20 2.54 -3.11
C LEU A 15 17.16 1.67 -3.94
N LYS A 16 18.12 1.00 -3.30
CA LYS A 16 19.03 0.08 -4.01
C LYS A 16 18.29 -1.13 -4.59
N ARG A 17 17.29 -1.67 -3.87
CA ARG A 17 16.43 -2.73 -4.39
C ARG A 17 15.66 -2.22 -5.61
N ALA A 18 15.04 -1.06 -5.53
CA ALA A 18 14.32 -0.45 -6.64
C ALA A 18 15.22 -0.22 -7.88
N GLN A 19 16.46 0.22 -7.67
CA GLN A 19 17.44 0.37 -8.75
C GLN A 19 17.86 -0.96 -9.36
N ALA A 20 18.08 -1.99 -8.53
CA ALA A 20 18.45 -3.32 -9.01
C ALA A 20 17.32 -3.98 -9.82
N TYR A 21 16.07 -3.76 -9.41
CA TYR A 21 14.87 -4.30 -10.05
C TYR A 21 14.06 -3.21 -10.79
N TRP A 22 14.74 -2.29 -11.47
CA TRP A 22 14.08 -1.13 -12.10
C TRP A 22 13.03 -1.50 -13.14
N VAL A 23 13.23 -2.60 -13.88
CA VAL A 23 12.27 -3.11 -14.87
C VAL A 23 10.98 -3.52 -14.19
N ASP A 24 11.08 -4.22 -13.05
CA ASP A 24 9.93 -4.64 -12.25
C ASP A 24 9.18 -3.43 -11.70
N VAL A 25 9.90 -2.45 -11.15
CA VAL A 25 9.31 -1.19 -10.65
C VAL A 25 8.56 -0.44 -11.75
N LEU A 26 9.14 -0.34 -12.95
CA LEU A 26 8.52 0.33 -14.09
C LEU A 26 7.30 -0.44 -14.60
N ALA A 27 7.43 -1.76 -14.77
CA ALA A 27 6.36 -2.63 -15.25
C ALA A 27 5.16 -2.62 -14.28
N ASP A 28 5.41 -2.71 -12.98
CA ASP A 28 4.40 -2.60 -11.94
C ASP A 28 3.70 -1.22 -11.96
N GLN A 29 4.47 -0.14 -12.10
CA GLN A 29 3.91 1.21 -12.19
C GLN A 29 2.99 1.36 -13.42
N LEU A 30 3.45 0.88 -14.58
CA LEU A 30 2.69 0.91 -15.82
C LEU A 30 1.43 0.04 -15.72
N LEU A 31 1.56 -1.17 -15.20
CA LEU A 31 0.46 -2.12 -15.01
C LEU A 31 -0.66 -1.48 -14.19
N PHE A 32 -0.35 -0.93 -13.02
CA PHE A 32 -1.39 -0.35 -12.16
C PHE A 32 -1.99 0.94 -12.72
N THR A 33 -1.23 1.68 -13.53
CA THR A 33 -1.79 2.81 -14.30
C THR A 33 -2.81 2.30 -15.32
N LEU A 34 -2.46 1.27 -16.10
CA LEU A 34 -3.34 0.69 -17.10
C LEU A 34 -4.57 0.02 -16.48
N VAL A 35 -4.42 -0.67 -15.34
CA VAL A 35 -5.53 -1.28 -14.59
C VAL A 35 -6.54 -0.23 -14.17
N PHE A 36 -6.09 0.92 -13.64
CA PHE A 36 -7.00 1.99 -13.26
C PHE A 36 -7.72 2.60 -14.47
N LEU A 37 -6.99 2.89 -15.55
CA LEU A 37 -7.58 3.42 -16.78
C LEU A 37 -8.60 2.44 -17.39
N PHE A 38 -8.30 1.15 -17.36
CA PHE A 38 -9.21 0.10 -17.82
C PHE A 38 -10.46 0.02 -16.96
N LEU A 39 -10.32 0.00 -15.63
CA LEU A 39 -11.44 -0.07 -14.71
C LEU A 39 -12.34 1.16 -14.81
N SER A 40 -11.76 2.36 -14.82
CA SER A 40 -12.50 3.61 -14.98
C SER A 40 -13.19 3.71 -16.34
N GLY A 41 -12.55 3.25 -17.42
CA GLY A 41 -13.16 3.18 -18.75
C GLY A 41 -14.36 2.23 -18.83
N ILE A 42 -14.29 1.07 -18.18
CA ILE A 42 -15.44 0.15 -18.07
C ILE A 42 -16.58 0.79 -17.30
N ILE A 43 -16.30 1.38 -16.14
CA ILE A 43 -17.34 2.04 -15.32
C ILE A 43 -18.00 3.16 -16.13
N HIS A 44 -17.22 4.00 -16.81
CA HIS A 44 -17.75 5.06 -17.66
C HIS A 44 -18.68 4.55 -18.78
N LEU A 45 -18.34 3.42 -19.40
CA LEU A 45 -19.20 2.78 -20.40
C LEU A 45 -20.50 2.23 -19.80
N LEU A 46 -20.42 1.63 -18.59
CA LEU A 46 -21.58 1.06 -17.89
C LEU A 46 -22.54 2.13 -17.35
N THR A 47 -22.03 3.32 -17.01
CA THR A 47 -22.84 4.44 -16.52
C THR A 47 -23.32 5.37 -17.65
N GLU A 48 -23.25 4.94 -18.92
CA GLU A 48 -23.64 5.72 -20.10
C GLU A 48 -23.02 7.12 -20.17
N GLY A 49 -21.80 7.27 -19.64
CA GLY A 49 -21.11 8.56 -19.60
C GLY A 49 -21.38 9.44 -18.37
N ASP A 50 -22.31 9.07 -17.47
CA ASP A 50 -22.57 9.79 -16.20
C ASP A 50 -21.53 9.48 -15.10
N TYR A 51 -20.27 9.35 -15.49
CA TYR A 51 -19.17 9.16 -14.55
C TYR A 51 -18.61 10.52 -14.16
N ALA A 52 -19.29 11.18 -13.23
CA ALA A 52 -18.94 12.52 -12.77
C ALA A 52 -17.49 12.60 -12.25
N ALA A 53 -16.83 13.74 -12.50
CA ALA A 53 -15.44 13.99 -12.09
C ALA A 53 -15.19 13.81 -10.59
N GLY A 54 -16.20 14.07 -9.74
CA GLY A 54 -16.12 13.84 -8.30
C GLY A 54 -16.03 12.35 -7.92
N THR A 55 -16.81 11.50 -8.60
CA THR A 55 -16.80 10.04 -8.39
C THR A 55 -15.49 9.42 -8.87
N LEU A 56 -14.96 9.90 -9.99
CA LEU A 56 -13.66 9.48 -10.51
C LEU A 56 -12.51 9.90 -9.58
N LEU A 57 -12.56 11.11 -9.00
CA LEU A 57 -11.59 11.55 -8.01
C LEU A 57 -11.64 10.67 -6.74
N ALA A 58 -12.84 10.34 -6.25
CA ALA A 58 -13.00 9.47 -5.09
C ALA A 58 -12.44 8.05 -5.35
N ALA A 59 -12.73 7.48 -6.52
CA ALA A 59 -12.18 6.18 -6.94
C ALA A 59 -10.64 6.22 -7.04
N LEU A 60 -10.08 7.30 -7.58
CA LEU A 60 -8.63 7.50 -7.65
C LEU A 60 -8.00 7.55 -6.25
N ILE A 61 -8.60 8.29 -5.31
CA ILE A 61 -8.11 8.38 -3.93
C ILE A 61 -8.13 6.99 -3.26
N GLY A 62 -9.23 6.25 -3.40
CA GLY A 62 -9.35 4.88 -2.88
C GLY A 62 -8.31 3.94 -3.49
N PHE A 63 -8.14 4.00 -4.81
CA PHE A 63 -7.18 3.16 -5.53
C PHE A 63 -5.73 3.44 -5.14
N VAL A 64 -5.34 4.71 -5.05
CA VAL A 64 -3.98 5.10 -4.63
C VAL A 64 -3.73 4.72 -3.17
N THR A 65 -4.72 4.95 -2.30
CA THR A 65 -4.63 4.57 -0.87
C THR A 65 -4.43 3.06 -0.71
N TRP A 66 -5.21 2.27 -1.44
CA TRP A 66 -5.04 0.82 -1.49
C TRP A 66 -3.68 0.44 -2.06
N ARG A 67 -3.26 1.03 -3.19
CA ARG A 67 -1.98 0.67 -3.83
C ARG A 67 -0.79 0.87 -2.90
N ILE A 68 -0.81 1.92 -2.08
CA ILE A 68 0.23 2.18 -1.09
C ILE A 68 0.16 1.15 0.05
N ALA A 69 -1.04 0.87 0.56
CA ALA A 69 -1.25 -0.13 1.61
C ALA A 69 -0.81 -1.53 1.17
N ASP A 70 -1.21 -1.94 -0.03
CA ASP A 70 -0.83 -3.21 -0.66
C ASP A 70 0.70 -3.34 -0.76
N GLY A 71 1.36 -2.31 -1.28
CA GLY A 71 2.81 -2.26 -1.36
C GLY A 71 3.48 -2.41 0.00
N CYS A 72 2.98 -1.71 1.01
CA CYS A 72 3.49 -1.81 2.38
C CYS A 72 3.30 -3.21 2.96
N ILE A 73 2.12 -3.81 2.81
CA ILE A 73 1.80 -5.14 3.33
C ILE A 73 2.71 -6.19 2.71
N LEU A 74 2.80 -6.23 1.38
CA LEU A 74 3.65 -7.18 0.67
C LEU A 74 5.11 -7.00 1.04
N ARG A 75 5.62 -5.76 0.99
CA ARG A 75 7.05 -5.49 1.22
C ARG A 75 7.49 -5.76 2.66
N ILE A 76 6.70 -5.38 3.66
CA ILE A 76 7.01 -5.66 5.08
C ILE A 76 7.04 -7.17 5.32
N THR A 77 6.02 -7.87 4.83
CA THR A 77 5.88 -9.32 4.98
C THR A 77 7.05 -10.05 4.32
N ASP A 78 7.34 -9.72 3.05
CA ASP A 78 8.44 -10.30 2.30
C ASP A 78 9.79 -9.98 2.93
N SER A 79 10.01 -8.74 3.36
CA SER A 79 11.28 -8.36 4.00
C SER A 79 11.52 -9.15 5.28
N LEU A 80 10.50 -9.42 6.08
CA LEU A 80 10.70 -10.17 7.33
C LEU A 80 10.90 -11.66 7.05
N ALA A 81 10.18 -12.20 6.06
CA ALA A 81 10.36 -13.58 5.62
C ALA A 81 11.76 -13.81 4.99
N GLU A 82 12.26 -12.87 4.18
CA GLU A 82 13.63 -12.88 3.64
C GLU A 82 14.66 -12.84 4.77
N ASP A 83 14.49 -11.95 5.75
CA ASP A 83 15.41 -11.83 6.88
C ASP A 83 15.43 -13.09 7.75
N ALA A 84 14.27 -13.73 7.96
CA ALA A 84 14.17 -15.00 8.68
C ALA A 84 14.89 -16.13 7.95
N LYS A 85 14.70 -16.24 6.63
CA LYS A 85 15.33 -17.28 5.80
C LYS A 85 16.85 -17.14 5.69
N THR A 86 17.35 -15.90 5.73
CA THR A 86 18.79 -15.60 5.60
C THR A 86 19.53 -15.57 6.94
N GLY A 87 18.83 -15.74 8.07
CA GLY A 87 19.41 -15.58 9.41
C GLY A 87 19.65 -14.12 9.83
N THR A 88 19.34 -13.16 8.95
CA THR A 88 19.46 -11.71 9.25
C THR A 88 18.53 -11.31 10.39
N LEU A 89 17.37 -11.96 10.53
CA LEU A 89 16.45 -11.71 11.63
C LEU A 89 17.11 -12.00 12.98
N GLU A 90 17.81 -13.13 13.10
CA GLU A 90 18.56 -13.47 14.32
C GLU A 90 19.64 -12.42 14.63
N GLN A 91 20.34 -11.94 13.59
CA GLN A 91 21.32 -10.86 13.74
C GLN A 91 20.68 -9.54 14.22
N ILE A 92 19.47 -9.22 13.74
CA ILE A 92 18.72 -8.04 14.21
C ILE A 92 18.40 -8.17 15.71
N TYR A 93 17.96 -9.35 16.16
CA TYR A 93 17.68 -9.60 17.58
C TYR A 93 18.94 -9.61 18.47
N LEU A 94 20.10 -9.98 17.93
CA LEU A 94 21.39 -9.94 18.63
C LEU A 94 22.10 -8.59 18.54
N SER A 95 21.59 -7.67 17.72
CA SER A 95 22.22 -6.36 17.51
C SER A 95 22.01 -5.40 18.69
N SER A 96 22.89 -4.41 18.82
CA SER A 96 22.82 -3.42 19.90
C SER A 96 21.55 -2.54 19.88
N PRO A 97 21.01 -2.09 18.72
CA PRO A 97 19.73 -1.39 18.68
C PRO A 97 18.55 -2.33 18.97
N GLN A 98 17.51 -1.80 19.60
CA GLN A 98 16.27 -2.55 19.85
C GLN A 98 15.64 -3.01 18.51
N PRO A 99 15.28 -4.30 18.35
CA PRO A 99 14.69 -4.83 17.11
C PRO A 99 13.46 -4.05 16.66
N ALA A 100 12.58 -3.69 17.60
CA ALA A 100 11.38 -2.90 17.33
C ALA A 100 11.69 -1.55 16.64
N LEU A 101 12.80 -0.91 17.01
CA LEU A 101 13.20 0.37 16.44
C LEU A 101 13.76 0.22 15.02
N ILE A 102 14.45 -0.89 14.73
CA ILE A 102 14.90 -1.24 13.36
C ILE A 102 13.69 -1.53 12.48
N LEU A 103 12.76 -2.37 12.94
CA LEU A 103 11.53 -2.73 12.23
C LEU A 103 10.65 -1.50 12.00
N PHE A 104 10.53 -0.61 12.97
CA PHE A 104 9.80 0.65 12.81
C PHE A 104 10.45 1.57 11.76
N ALA A 105 11.78 1.74 11.81
CA ALA A 105 12.51 2.52 10.80
C ALA A 105 12.32 1.95 9.39
N ARG A 106 12.29 0.61 9.28
CA ARG A 106 12.02 -0.10 8.03
C ARG A 106 10.60 0.13 7.53
N SER A 107 9.58 -0.01 8.38
CA SER A 107 8.19 0.27 8.00
C SER A 107 8.02 1.70 7.50
N LEU A 108 8.66 2.66 8.17
CA LEU A 108 8.63 4.06 7.72
C LEU A 108 9.32 4.24 6.36
N ALA A 109 10.46 3.56 6.14
CA ALA A 109 11.15 3.62 4.86
C ALA A 109 10.32 3.03 3.70
N ILE A 110 9.71 1.88 3.95
CA ILE A 110 8.78 1.22 3.01
C ILE A 110 7.58 2.13 2.73
N LEU A 111 6.97 2.70 3.77
CA LEU A 111 5.84 3.61 3.62
C LEU A 111 6.19 4.83 2.78
N VAL A 112 7.33 5.47 3.02
CA VAL A 112 7.80 6.62 2.23
C VAL A 112 8.04 6.22 0.77
N TYR A 113 8.68 5.08 0.53
CA TYR A 113 8.92 4.56 -0.81
C TYR A 113 7.60 4.31 -1.58
N HIS A 114 6.66 3.58 -0.98
CA HIS A 114 5.37 3.31 -1.63
C HIS A 114 4.50 4.56 -1.74
N SER A 115 4.56 5.49 -0.79
CA SER A 115 3.86 6.79 -0.89
C SER A 115 4.38 7.62 -2.07
N PHE A 116 5.70 7.62 -2.31
CA PHE A 116 6.26 8.28 -3.49
C PHE A 116 5.74 7.65 -4.80
N ARG A 117 5.69 6.32 -4.87
CA ARG A 117 5.15 5.60 -6.05
C ARG A 117 3.65 5.84 -6.25
N GLY A 118 2.88 5.85 -5.16
CA GLY A 118 1.45 6.15 -5.17
C GLY A 118 1.19 7.60 -5.59
N LEU A 119 2.00 8.55 -5.14
CA LEU A 119 1.93 9.94 -5.58
C LEU A 119 2.23 10.07 -7.08
N LEU A 120 3.27 9.39 -7.57
CA LEU A 120 3.58 9.37 -9.00
C LEU A 120 2.42 8.80 -9.81
N LEU A 121 1.80 7.70 -9.35
CA LEU A 121 0.61 7.11 -9.96
C LEU A 121 -0.55 8.12 -10.01
N ALA A 122 -0.84 8.77 -8.89
CA ALA A 122 -1.89 9.77 -8.79
C ALA A 122 -1.66 10.93 -9.77
N VAL A 123 -0.45 11.47 -9.83
CA VAL A 123 -0.09 12.59 -10.73
C VAL A 123 -0.28 12.19 -12.19
N ILE A 124 0.18 11.00 -12.59
CA ILE A 124 -0.01 10.50 -13.96
C ILE A 124 -1.50 10.43 -14.30
N LEU A 125 -2.32 9.86 -13.42
CA LEU A 125 -3.75 9.67 -13.65
C LEU A 125 -4.52 11.00 -13.64
N LEU A 126 -4.18 11.94 -12.76
CA LEU A 126 -4.79 13.28 -12.75
C LEU A 126 -4.53 14.02 -14.07
N LEU A 127 -3.32 13.90 -14.63
CA LEU A 127 -2.96 14.53 -15.90
C LEU A 127 -3.66 13.85 -17.09
N VAL A 128 -3.69 12.51 -17.12
CA VAL A 128 -4.31 11.74 -18.22
C VAL A 128 -5.82 11.94 -18.25
N LEU A 129 -6.48 11.96 -17.10
CA LEU A 129 -7.94 12.06 -16.98
C LEU A 129 -8.45 13.50 -16.78
N GLN A 130 -7.55 14.48 -16.72
CA GLN A 130 -7.85 15.90 -16.52
C GLN A 130 -8.75 16.19 -15.30
N ILE A 131 -8.55 15.45 -14.21
CA ILE A 131 -9.36 15.58 -12.99
C ILE A 131 -8.86 16.80 -12.18
N PRO A 132 -9.75 17.70 -11.73
CA PRO A 132 -9.36 18.81 -10.87
C PRO A 132 -8.90 18.29 -9.50
N GLY A 133 -7.60 18.41 -9.21
CA GLY A 133 -7.02 18.01 -7.93
C GLY A 133 -7.32 19.00 -6.82
N LYS A 134 -8.30 18.69 -5.95
CA LYS A 134 -8.48 19.40 -4.66
C LYS A 134 -8.12 18.45 -3.53
N PHE A 135 -6.97 18.69 -2.90
CA PHE A 135 -6.54 17.95 -1.73
C PHE A 135 -6.86 18.73 -0.46
N SER A 136 -7.49 18.06 0.51
CA SER A 136 -7.72 18.61 1.85
C SER A 136 -6.68 18.05 2.82
N TRP A 137 -6.29 18.84 3.81
CA TRP A 137 -5.46 18.37 4.92
C TRP A 137 -6.10 17.18 5.66
N MET A 138 -7.43 17.14 5.72
CA MET A 138 -8.18 16.02 6.29
C MET A 138 -7.86 14.70 5.57
N THR A 139 -7.75 14.74 4.23
CA THR A 139 -7.46 13.55 3.40
C THR A 139 -6.08 12.97 3.72
N ILE A 140 -5.08 13.82 3.99
CA ILE A 140 -3.73 13.38 4.36
C ILE A 140 -3.74 12.71 5.75
N PHE A 141 -4.50 13.26 6.69
CA PHE A 141 -4.63 12.70 8.03
C PHE A 141 -5.30 11.32 8.01
N ILE A 142 -6.43 11.22 7.31
CA ILE A 142 -7.17 9.97 7.09
C ILE A 142 -6.27 8.93 6.43
N PHE A 143 -5.56 9.33 5.36
CA PHE A 143 -4.56 8.48 4.72
C PHE A 143 -3.54 7.96 5.73
N GLY A 144 -2.96 8.82 6.57
CA GLY A 144 -1.99 8.40 7.60
C GLY A 144 -2.55 7.32 8.54
N LEU A 145 -3.79 7.47 9.00
CA LEU A 145 -4.46 6.47 9.85
C LEU A 145 -4.66 5.14 9.13
N THR A 146 -5.11 5.16 7.86
CA THR A 146 -5.28 3.92 7.07
C THR A 146 -3.96 3.16 6.93
N GLN A 147 -2.85 3.87 6.72
CA GLN A 147 -1.54 3.22 6.55
C GLN A 147 -1.01 2.61 7.85
N ILE A 148 -1.33 3.18 9.02
CA ILE A 148 -1.03 2.55 10.32
C ILE A 148 -1.76 1.21 10.43
N GLY A 149 -3.02 1.15 10.00
CA GLY A 149 -3.79 -0.09 9.90
C GLY A 149 -3.15 -1.12 8.97
N ALA A 150 -2.71 -0.70 7.78
CA ALA A 150 -2.01 -1.56 6.81
C ALA A 150 -0.73 -2.17 7.42
N ILE A 151 0.08 -1.34 8.09
CA ILE A 151 1.32 -1.78 8.72
C ILE A 151 1.04 -2.80 9.84
N GLY A 152 0.01 -2.58 10.65
CA GLY A 152 -0.41 -3.53 11.68
C GLY A 152 -0.80 -4.89 11.09
N VAL A 153 -1.60 -4.88 10.02
CA VAL A 153 -1.97 -6.09 9.26
C VAL A 153 -0.73 -6.77 8.70
N ALA A 154 0.20 -6.01 8.10
CA ALA A 154 1.45 -6.52 7.55
C ALA A 154 2.27 -7.29 8.60
N TYR A 155 2.42 -6.74 9.80
CA TYR A 155 3.15 -7.43 10.88
C TYR A 155 2.42 -8.67 11.41
N GLY A 156 1.07 -8.65 11.43
CA GLY A 156 0.29 -9.85 11.74
C GLY A 156 0.57 -11.00 10.76
N ILE A 157 0.58 -10.70 9.46
CA ILE A 157 0.92 -11.70 8.42
C ILE A 157 2.40 -12.08 8.48
N ALA A 158 3.29 -11.12 8.71
CA ALA A 158 4.72 -11.40 8.84
C ALA A 158 4.99 -12.35 10.02
N GLY A 159 4.26 -12.23 11.14
CA GLY A 159 4.30 -13.19 12.24
C GLY A 159 3.85 -14.59 11.83
N LEU A 160 2.80 -14.72 11.00
CA LEU A 160 2.39 -16.00 10.43
C LEU A 160 3.50 -16.60 9.56
N HIS A 161 4.22 -15.78 8.78
CA HIS A 161 5.37 -16.21 7.98
C HIS A 161 6.53 -16.78 8.82
N LEU A 162 6.66 -16.38 10.09
CA LEU A 162 7.68 -16.93 10.99
C LEU A 162 7.29 -18.32 11.52
N VAL A 163 5.99 -18.60 11.65
CA VAL A 163 5.48 -19.89 12.15
C VAL A 163 5.29 -20.89 11.00
N TYR A 164 4.79 -20.42 9.86
CA TYR A 164 4.42 -21.24 8.72
C TYR A 164 5.38 -21.04 7.53
N LYS A 165 5.77 -22.15 6.88
CA LYS A 165 6.79 -22.14 5.81
C LYS A 165 6.39 -21.35 4.55
N ASN A 166 5.09 -21.18 4.26
CA ASN A 166 4.62 -20.40 3.12
C ASN A 166 3.20 -19.83 3.37
N VAL A 167 3.10 -18.51 3.59
CA VAL A 167 1.82 -17.79 3.63
C VAL A 167 1.72 -16.69 2.57
N THR A 168 2.53 -16.81 1.50
CA THR A 168 2.58 -15.85 0.38
C THR A 168 1.20 -15.71 -0.27
N SER A 169 0.51 -16.83 -0.51
CA SER A 169 -0.83 -16.81 -1.11
C SER A 169 -1.86 -16.15 -0.22
N ILE A 170 -1.73 -16.29 1.11
CA ILE A 170 -2.61 -15.61 2.08
C ILE A 170 -2.33 -14.11 2.06
N THR A 171 -1.06 -13.72 2.00
CA THR A 171 -0.64 -12.31 1.91
C THR A 171 -1.21 -11.66 0.66
N LEU A 172 -1.05 -12.29 -0.50
CA LEU A 172 -1.58 -11.81 -1.78
C LEU A 172 -3.11 -11.74 -1.78
N ALA A 173 -3.79 -12.79 -1.29
CA ALA A 173 -5.24 -12.82 -1.23
C ALA A 173 -5.77 -11.70 -0.31
N LEU A 174 -5.20 -11.55 0.89
CA LEU A 174 -5.64 -10.52 1.82
C LEU A 174 -5.39 -9.12 1.27
N SER A 175 -4.19 -8.87 0.73
CA SER A 175 -3.83 -7.58 0.13
C SER A 175 -4.74 -7.21 -1.05
N THR A 176 -5.10 -8.20 -1.87
CA THR A 176 -6.03 -8.02 -3.00
C THR A 176 -7.46 -7.78 -2.55
N VAL A 177 -7.95 -8.50 -1.53
CA VAL A 177 -9.30 -8.30 -0.98
C VAL A 177 -9.48 -6.86 -0.46
N LEU A 178 -8.42 -6.25 0.08
CA LEU A 178 -8.45 -4.85 0.50
C LEU A 178 -8.74 -3.86 -0.63
N LEU A 179 -8.49 -4.21 -1.90
CA LEU A 179 -8.85 -3.37 -3.06
C LEU A 179 -10.36 -3.12 -3.10
N PHE A 180 -11.14 -4.17 -2.88
CA PHE A 180 -12.60 -4.11 -2.95
C PHE A 180 -13.20 -3.43 -1.73
N LEU A 181 -12.48 -3.45 -0.60
CA LEU A 181 -12.96 -2.93 0.68
C LEU A 181 -12.59 -1.46 0.91
N THR A 182 -11.67 -0.89 0.13
CA THR A 182 -11.26 0.52 0.22
C THR A 182 -12.13 1.47 -0.61
N GLY A 183 -13.20 0.97 -1.25
CA GLY A 183 -14.07 1.78 -2.10
C GLY A 183 -13.42 2.20 -3.43
N ALA A 184 -12.27 1.62 -3.79
CA ALA A 184 -11.55 1.91 -5.04
C ALA A 184 -12.34 1.54 -6.30
N VAL A 185 -13.22 0.53 -6.21
CA VAL A 185 -13.96 -0.03 -7.36
C VAL A 185 -15.43 0.41 -7.38
N THR A 186 -16.05 0.59 -6.22
CA THR A 186 -17.47 0.98 -6.11
C THR A 186 -17.70 1.80 -4.84
N PRO A 187 -18.51 2.88 -4.88
CA PRO A 187 -19.00 3.54 -3.68
C PRO A 187 -19.70 2.52 -2.77
N LEU A 188 -19.21 2.39 -1.53
CA LEU A 188 -19.68 1.37 -0.57
C LEU A 188 -21.12 1.62 -0.07
N ASP A 189 -21.68 2.79 -0.38
CA ASP A 189 -23.02 3.22 0.03
C ASP A 189 -24.12 2.26 -0.43
N ASN A 190 -23.90 1.53 -1.53
CA ASN A 190 -24.88 0.61 -2.12
C ASN A 190 -24.69 -0.86 -1.71
N ALA A 191 -23.72 -1.18 -0.84
CA ALA A 191 -23.38 -2.56 -0.47
C ALA A 191 -23.30 -2.77 1.07
N PRO A 192 -24.44 -2.99 1.75
CA PRO A 192 -24.51 -3.01 3.22
C PRO A 192 -23.71 -4.14 3.88
N LEU A 193 -23.54 -5.29 3.21
CA LEU A 193 -22.71 -6.39 3.71
C LEU A 193 -21.22 -6.08 3.61
N LEU A 194 -20.77 -5.46 2.51
CA LEU A 194 -19.38 -5.05 2.34
C LEU A 194 -19.04 -3.94 3.33
N PHE A 195 -19.93 -2.98 3.55
CA PHE A 195 -19.75 -1.90 4.53
C PHE A 195 -19.61 -2.40 5.99
N ARG A 196 -20.24 -3.52 6.36
CA ARG A 196 -20.02 -4.12 7.70
C ARG A 196 -18.64 -4.79 7.81
N LEU A 197 -18.14 -5.36 6.73
CA LEU A 197 -16.82 -5.98 6.69
C LEU A 197 -15.70 -4.93 6.66
N THR A 198 -15.94 -3.77 6.04
CA THR A 198 -15.00 -2.65 6.09
C THR A 198 -14.81 -2.17 7.53
N GLN A 199 -15.87 -2.02 8.33
CA GLN A 199 -15.77 -1.58 9.74
C GLN A 199 -14.86 -2.45 10.64
N LEU A 200 -14.63 -3.71 10.28
CA LEU A 200 -13.72 -4.61 11.01
C LEU A 200 -12.25 -4.46 10.59
N LEU A 201 -12.01 -3.85 9.42
CA LEU A 201 -10.68 -3.66 8.89
C LEU A 201 -10.15 -2.29 9.30
N PRO A 202 -8.92 -2.20 9.82
CA PRO A 202 -8.31 -0.95 10.28
C PRO A 202 -7.96 0.03 9.14
N LEU A 203 -8.53 -0.16 7.96
CA LEU A 203 -8.19 0.51 6.70
C LEU A 203 -9.30 1.42 6.17
N THR A 204 -10.50 1.39 6.75
CA THR A 204 -11.69 2.03 6.15
C THR A 204 -12.47 2.93 7.12
N THR A 205 -11.99 3.10 8.35
CA THR A 205 -12.62 3.94 9.38
C THR A 205 -12.14 5.39 9.38
N GLY A 206 -11.24 5.74 8.45
CA GLY A 206 -10.75 7.10 8.24
C GLY A 206 -11.55 7.81 7.16
#